data_AF-A0A3M1SUA5-F1
#
_entry.id   AF-A0A3M1SUA5-F1
#
_cell.length_a   1.000
_cell.length_b   1.000
_cell.length_c   1.000
_cell.angle_alpha   90.00
_cell.angle_beta   90.00
_cell.angle_gamma   90.00
#
_symmetry.space_group_name_H-M   'P 1'
#
loop_
_entity.id
_entity.type
_entity.pdbx_description
1 polymer ?
#
loop_
_entity_poly.entity_id
_entity_poly.type
_entity_poly.pdbx_seq_one_letter_code
_entity_poly.pdbx_strand_id
1 'polypeptide(L)' 'MAIEEYLAGEPTQEGRHEYWDGEVVAMSSATRNHHRISGNGFRQLDQT' A
#
# COMPACT_ATOMS: atom_id res chain seq x y z
N MET A 1 -1.78 -17.24 5.76
CA MET A 1 -2.81 -17.01 4.73
C MET A 1 -2.24 -17.35 3.36
N ALA A 2 -3.00 -17.93 2.43
CA ALA A 2 -2.52 -18.14 1.06
C ALA A 2 -2.55 -16.79 0.28
N ILE A 3 -1.62 -16.56 -0.64
CA ILE A 3 -1.56 -15.28 -1.37
C ILE A 3 -2.83 -15.04 -2.19
N GLU A 4 -3.42 -16.10 -2.75
CA GLU A 4 -4.66 -16.05 -3.52
C GLU A 4 -5.84 -15.58 -2.68
N GLU A 5 -5.88 -15.98 -1.41
CA GLU A 5 -6.89 -15.55 -0.44
C GLU A 5 -6.76 -14.06 -0.13
N TYR A 6 -5.53 -13.57 0.06
CA TYR A 6 -5.27 -12.14 0.23
C TYR A 6 -5.70 -11.33 -1.00
N LEU A 7 -5.31 -11.76 -2.21
CA LEU A 7 -5.66 -11.06 -3.45
C LEU A 7 -7.17 -11.02 -3.71
N ALA A 8 -7.89 -12.09 -3.38
CA ALA A 8 -9.35 -12.13 -3.51
C ALA A 8 -10.04 -11.14 -2.54
N GLY A 9 -9.48 -10.97 -1.33
CA GLY A 9 -10.03 -10.06 -0.32
C GLY A 9 -9.59 -8.61 -0.46
N GLU A 10 -8.42 -8.35 -1.06
CA GLU A 10 -7.78 -7.02 -1.15
C GLU A 10 -8.74 -5.89 -1.58
N PRO A 11 -9.59 -6.05 -2.63
CA PRO A 11 -10.46 -4.97 -3.09
C PRO A 11 -11.54 -4.52 -2.09
N THR A 12 -11.84 -5.37 -1.09
CA THR A 12 -12.91 -5.16 -0.11
C THR A 12 -12.42 -4.69 1.27
N GLN A 13 -11.11 -4.54 1.45
CA GLN A 13 -10.55 -4.13 2.74
C GLN A 13 -10.79 -2.63 3.00
N GLU A 14 -11.08 -2.29 4.26
CA GLU A 14 -11.31 -0.89 4.68
C GLU A 14 -10.03 -0.02 4.60
N GLY A 15 -8.87 -0.64 4.48
CA GLY A 15 -7.57 0.02 4.40
C GLY A 15 -6.59 -0.75 3.52
N ARG A 16 -5.43 -0.15 3.30
CA ARG A 16 -4.34 -0.76 2.52
C ARG A 16 -3.53 -1.67 3.44
N HIS A 17 -3.35 -2.92 3.02
CA HIS A 17 -2.52 -3.90 3.72
C HIS A 17 -1.49 -4.47 2.77
N GLU A 18 -0.40 -4.99 3.30
CA GLU A 18 0.63 -5.71 2.56
C GLU A 18 0.66 -7.17 2.99
N TYR A 19 0.93 -8.07 2.06
CA TYR A 19 1.13 -9.49 2.35
C TYR A 19 2.63 -9.80 2.53
N TRP A 20 2.98 -10.38 3.67
CA TRP A 20 4.35 -10.69 4.08
C TRP A 20 4.44 -12.14 4.53
N ASP A 21 4.87 -13.04 3.63
CA ASP A 21 5.13 -14.46 3.93
C ASP A 21 3.99 -15.16 4.71
N GLY A 22 2.75 -14.92 4.29
CA GLY A 22 1.56 -15.48 4.95
C GLY A 22 0.87 -14.56 5.95
N GLU A 23 1.48 -13.44 6.31
CA GLU A 23 0.93 -12.41 7.21
C GLU A 23 0.32 -11.25 6.42
N VAL A 24 -0.71 -10.62 6.97
CA VAL A 24 -1.33 -9.41 6.41
C VAL A 24 -1.07 -8.24 7.35
N VAL A 25 -0.30 -7.26 6.90
CA VAL A 25 0.19 -6.14 7.71
C VAL A 25 -0.49 -4.85 7.25
N ALA A 26 -1.08 -4.10 8.18
CA ALA A 26 -1.68 -2.81 7.86
C ALA A 26 -0.63 -1.77 7.48
N MET A 27 -0.83 -1.07 6.35
CA MET A 27 0.06 0.00 5.93
C MET A 27 -0.13 1.26 6.77
N SER A 28 0.97 1.91 7.16
CA SER A 28 0.96 3.19 7.87
C SER A 28 0.76 4.40 6.96
N SER A 29 0.64 4.19 5.64
CA SER A 29 0.68 5.23 4.61
C SER A 29 -0.59 6.09 4.49
N ALA A 30 -1.58 5.94 5.36
CA ALA A 30 -2.92 6.51 5.20
C ALA A 30 -3.05 8.01 5.52
N THR A 31 -1.95 8.70 5.89
CA THR A 31 -2.01 10.14 6.22
C THR A 31 -1.76 11.03 5.00
N ARG A 32 -2.40 12.20 4.98
CA ARG A 32 -2.20 13.19 3.92
C ARG A 32 -0.75 13.67 3.80
N ASN A 33 0.00 13.71 4.90
CA ASN A 33 1.41 14.08 4.88
C ASN A 33 2.27 13.00 4.21
N HIS A 34 1.99 11.73 4.47
CA HIS A 34 2.64 10.63 3.77
C HIS A 34 2.42 10.74 2.26
N HIS A 35 1.17 10.95 1.81
CA HIS A 35 0.85 11.11 0.39
C HIS A 35 1.61 12.28 -0.28
N ARG A 36 1.77 13.41 0.43
CA ARG A 36 2.52 14.56 -0.09
C ARG A 36 4.01 14.26 -0.27
N ILE A 37 4.63 13.62 0.72
CA ILE A 37 6.05 13.27 0.65
C ILE A 37 6.29 12.28 -0.50
N SER A 38 5.48 11.23 -0.61
CA SER A 38 5.57 10.27 -1.71
C SER A 38 5.33 10.94 -3.07
N GLY A 39 4.30 11.78 -3.19
CA GLY A 39 3.99 12.52 -4.42
C GLY A 39 5.11 13.43 -4.90
N ASN A 40 5.77 14.14 -3.99
CA ASN A 40 6.95 14.95 -4.31
C ASN A 40 8.11 14.07 -4.83
N GLY A 41 8.30 12.89 -4.24
CA GLY A 41 9.27 11.90 -4.70
C GLY A 41 8.99 11.44 -6.13
N PHE A 42 7.75 11.03 -6.43
CA PHE A 42 7.35 10.65 -7.79
C PHE A 42 7.59 11.78 -8.79
N ARG A 43 7.15 13.01 -8.47
CA ARG A 43 7.39 14.18 -9.32
C ARG A 43 8.88 14.41 -9.59
N GLN A 44 9.76 14.18 -8.62
CA GLN A 44 11.19 14.39 -8.80
C GLN A 44 11.83 13.31 -9.68
N LEU A 45 11.35 12.07 -9.59
CA LEU A 45 11.85 10.94 -10.36
C LEU A 45 11.34 10.94 -11.81
N ASP A 46 10.17 11.51 -12.07
CA ASP A 46 9.50 11.56 -13.38
C ASP A 46 9.95 12.75 -14.28
N GLN A 47 11.02 13.46 -13.91
CA GLN A 47 11.59 14.57 -14.69
C GLN A 47 12.50 14.07 -15.82
N THR A 48 11.94 13.27 -16.74
CA THR A 48 12.58 12.98 -18.05
C THR A 48 12.39 14.10 -19.06
#